data_AF-A0A1Z4NQJ7-F1
#
_entry.id   AF-A0A1Z4NQJ7-F1
#
_cell.length_a   1.000
_cell.length_b   1.000
_cell.length_c   1.000
_cell.angle_alpha   90.00
_cell.angle_beta   90.00
_cell.angle_gamma   90.00
#
_symmetry.space_group_name_H-M   'P 1'
#
loop_
_entity.id
_entity.type
_entity.pdbx_description
1 polymer ?
#
loop_
_entity_poly.entity_id
_entity_poly.type
_entity_poly.pdbx_seq_one_letter_code
_entity_poly.pdbx_strand_id
1 'polypeptide(L)'
;MQPILTITDLCVEAAKFAEIESVYDEPILYGVTDGKAIGTYLEQKFTAYLAQNYNFQPGNSASGIDIPTLDVDIKVTSIKQPQSSCPFQSATQKVFGLGYHLLVFVYDKYDDLDQRTGRLDLRHTVFVDKSRTGDFQTTRGILDILNRDGNKDDIVAFIMERNLPVDEIGASQLADRILESPPNQGYLTISNALQWRLQYSRIIQQAGIIPGIIKIR
;
A
#
# COMPACT_ATOMS: atom_id res chain seq x y z
N MET A 1 21.87 21.04 -10.66
CA MET A 1 20.46 20.82 -10.30
C MET A 1 20.26 19.33 -10.09
N GLN A 2 19.66 18.91 -8.98
CA GLN A 2 19.30 17.51 -8.79
C GLN A 2 18.23 17.11 -9.82
N PRO A 3 18.27 15.89 -10.36
CA PRO A 3 17.23 15.38 -11.27
C PRO A 3 15.86 15.30 -10.58
N ILE A 4 14.79 15.37 -11.38
CA ILE A 4 13.42 15.13 -10.91
C ILE A 4 13.28 13.62 -10.66
N LEU A 5 12.75 13.25 -9.50
CA LEU A 5 12.49 11.86 -9.15
C LEU A 5 11.39 11.27 -10.06
N THR A 6 11.65 10.11 -10.67
CA THR A 6 10.64 9.34 -11.40
C THR A 6 10.24 8.07 -10.65
N ILE A 7 9.15 7.40 -11.03
CA ILE A 7 8.76 6.10 -10.45
C ILE A 7 9.85 5.04 -10.66
N THR A 8 10.51 5.06 -11.82
CA THR A 8 11.61 4.13 -12.12
C THR A 8 12.80 4.37 -11.19
N ASP A 9 13.20 5.64 -11.02
CA ASP A 9 14.27 6.00 -10.09
C ASP A 9 13.89 5.64 -8.66
N LEU A 10 12.65 5.91 -8.25
CA LEU A 10 12.15 5.56 -6.92
C LEU A 10 12.28 4.05 -6.64
N CYS A 11 11.94 3.19 -7.61
CA CYS A 11 12.10 1.74 -7.44
C CYS A 11 13.57 1.33 -7.31
N VAL A 12 14.47 1.94 -8.09
CA VAL A 12 15.92 1.68 -8.02
C VAL A 12 16.49 2.13 -6.68
N GLU A 13 16.14 3.32 -6.22
CA GLU A 13 16.58 3.88 -4.96
C GLU A 13 16.01 3.11 -3.77
N ALA A 14 14.75 2.63 -3.86
CA ALA A 14 14.15 1.77 -2.85
C ALA A 14 14.90 0.43 -2.72
N ALA A 15 15.38 -0.16 -3.83
CA ALA A 15 16.19 -1.37 -3.80
C ALA A 15 17.52 -1.13 -3.08
N LYS A 16 18.23 -0.06 -3.45
CA LYS A 16 19.52 0.31 -2.82
C LYS A 16 19.36 0.59 -1.34
N PHE A 17 18.36 1.39 -1.00
CA PHE A 17 18.03 1.72 0.38
C PHE A 17 17.70 0.45 1.18
N ALA A 18 16.96 -0.49 0.58
CA ALA A 18 16.61 -1.73 1.25
C ALA A 18 17.84 -2.59 1.60
N GLU A 19 18.84 -2.66 0.73
CA GLU A 19 20.08 -3.38 1.01
C GLU A 19 20.93 -2.70 2.07
N ILE A 20 21.05 -1.36 2.02
CA ILE A 20 21.81 -0.57 3.01
C ILE A 20 21.20 -0.75 4.40
N GLU A 21 19.87 -0.60 4.51
CA GLU A 21 19.20 -0.66 5.80
C GLU A 21 19.17 -2.08 6.39
N SER A 22 19.11 -3.11 5.54
CA SER A 22 19.06 -4.51 5.99
C SER A 22 20.29 -4.96 6.78
N VAL A 23 21.40 -4.24 6.67
CA VAL A 23 22.64 -4.52 7.40
C VAL A 23 23.02 -3.42 8.39
N TYR A 24 22.23 -2.35 8.46
CA TYR A 24 22.52 -1.20 9.32
C TYR A 24 22.00 -1.47 10.74
N ASP A 25 22.91 -1.47 11.70
CA ASP A 25 22.61 -1.60 13.12
C ASP A 25 22.30 -0.20 13.68
N GLU A 26 21.03 0.06 14.00
CA GLU A 26 20.52 1.35 14.46
C GLU A 26 20.28 1.34 15.97
N PRO A 27 21.09 2.06 16.77
CA PRO A 27 20.89 2.17 18.22
C PRO A 27 19.49 2.65 18.62
N ILE A 28 18.88 3.57 17.86
CA ILE A 28 17.57 4.14 18.19
C ILE A 28 16.44 3.10 18.11
N LEU A 29 16.62 2.05 17.30
CA LEU A 29 15.63 1.00 17.14
C LEU A 29 15.74 -0.13 18.17
N TYR A 30 16.77 -0.13 19.01
CA TYR A 30 16.96 -1.17 20.02
C TYR A 30 15.76 -1.24 20.99
N GLY A 31 15.15 -2.42 21.10
CA GLY A 31 13.99 -2.64 21.99
C GLY A 31 12.69 -1.95 21.55
N VAL A 32 12.68 -1.23 20.43
CA VAL A 32 11.46 -0.63 19.87
C VAL A 32 10.60 -1.75 19.26
N THR A 33 9.36 -1.87 19.74
CA THR A 33 8.37 -2.86 19.24
C THR A 33 7.15 -2.21 18.60
N ASP A 34 7.00 -0.88 18.71
CA ASP A 34 5.90 -0.15 18.09
C ASP A 34 6.14 -0.04 16.57
N GLY A 35 5.31 -0.76 15.81
CA GLY A 35 5.38 -0.77 14.35
C GLY A 35 5.16 0.61 13.72
N LYS A 36 4.41 1.51 14.38
CA LYS A 36 4.23 2.89 13.90
C LYS A 36 5.52 3.69 14.06
N ALA A 37 6.18 3.59 15.22
CA ALA A 37 7.45 4.27 15.46
C ALA A 37 8.53 3.82 14.47
N ILE A 38 8.64 2.50 14.25
CA ILE A 38 9.56 1.93 13.25
C ILE A 38 9.21 2.41 11.84
N GLY A 39 7.92 2.42 11.49
CA GLY A 39 7.48 2.87 10.18
C GLY A 39 7.79 4.34 9.92
N THR A 40 7.45 5.22 10.87
CA THR A 40 7.76 6.65 10.79
C THR A 40 9.27 6.92 10.69
N TYR A 41 10.09 6.17 11.44
CA TYR A 41 11.55 6.26 11.32
C TYR A 41 12.02 5.95 9.90
N LEU A 42 11.59 4.82 9.34
CA LEU A 42 12.05 4.37 8.03
C LEU A 42 11.51 5.27 6.90
N GLU A 43 10.26 5.71 6.98
CA GLU A 43 9.65 6.68 6.05
C GLU A 43 10.44 7.99 5.99
N GLN A 44 10.77 8.56 7.16
CA GLN A 44 11.57 9.77 7.25
C GLN A 44 12.99 9.56 6.72
N LYS A 45 13.63 8.43 7.08
CA LYS A 45 14.99 8.10 6.65
C LYS A 45 15.07 7.93 5.13
N PHE A 46 14.11 7.22 4.53
CA PHE A 46 14.07 7.03 3.08
C PHE A 46 13.78 8.33 2.32
N THR A 47 12.84 9.14 2.82
CA THR A 47 12.55 10.46 2.22
C THR A 47 13.77 11.39 2.29
N ALA A 48 14.49 11.39 3.41
CA ALA A 48 15.74 12.13 3.55
C ALA A 48 16.85 11.60 2.62
N TYR A 49 16.94 10.27 2.45
CA TYR A 49 17.85 9.64 1.50
C TYR A 49 17.59 10.10 0.06
N LEU A 50 16.33 10.13 -0.37
CA LEU A 50 15.96 10.62 -1.70
C LEU A 50 16.29 12.11 -1.87
N ALA A 51 16.05 12.94 -0.86
CA ALA A 51 16.24 14.39 -0.93
C ALA A 51 17.71 14.81 -1.10
N GLN A 52 18.66 13.93 -0.78
CA GLN A 52 20.09 14.16 -1.02
C GLN A 52 20.44 14.11 -2.51
N ASN A 53 19.69 13.36 -3.31
CA ASN A 53 20.02 13.05 -4.70
C ASN A 53 19.00 13.58 -5.71
N TYR A 54 17.76 13.81 -5.29
CA TYR A 54 16.65 14.16 -6.17
C TYR A 54 15.91 15.41 -5.70
N ASN A 55 15.41 16.15 -6.68
CA ASN A 55 14.46 17.23 -6.44
C ASN A 55 13.03 16.67 -6.50
N PHE A 56 12.38 16.61 -5.34
CA PHE A 56 10.95 16.31 -5.22
C PHE A 56 10.38 17.04 -4.01
N GLN A 57 9.06 17.26 -4.01
CA GLN A 57 8.39 17.83 -2.85
C GLN A 57 7.96 16.68 -1.93
N PRO A 58 8.53 16.56 -0.71
CA PRO A 58 8.04 15.59 0.26
C PRO A 58 6.61 15.96 0.67
N GLY A 59 5.82 14.92 0.94
CA GLY A 59 4.49 15.05 1.49
C GLY A 59 4.48 15.77 2.82
N ASN A 60 3.38 16.47 3.10
CA ASN A 60 3.11 16.97 4.45
C ASN A 60 2.03 16.11 5.10
N SER A 61 1.96 16.12 6.44
CA SER A 61 0.94 15.38 7.19
C SER A 61 -0.51 15.74 6.82
N ALA A 62 -0.72 16.88 6.16
CA ALA A 62 -2.03 17.32 5.67
C ALA A 62 -2.45 16.70 4.32
N SER A 63 -1.48 16.33 3.48
CA SER A 63 -1.71 15.71 2.16
C SER A 63 -1.98 14.21 2.22
N GLY A 64 -1.52 13.54 3.28
CA GLY A 64 -1.75 12.10 3.51
C GLY A 64 -1.03 11.16 2.53
N ILE A 65 -0.11 11.67 1.70
CA ILE A 65 0.72 10.92 0.74
C ILE A 65 2.17 11.38 0.90
N ASP A 66 3.12 10.45 1.01
CA ASP A 66 4.53 10.76 1.29
C ASP A 66 5.29 11.39 0.12
N ILE A 67 4.98 11.03 -1.12
CA ILE A 67 5.57 11.59 -2.34
C ILE A 67 4.45 12.06 -3.29
N PRO A 68 3.85 13.24 -3.04
CA PRO A 68 2.73 13.74 -3.83
C PRO A 68 3.05 13.92 -5.32
N THR A 69 4.28 14.30 -5.64
CA THR A 69 4.73 14.50 -7.04
C THR A 69 4.61 13.25 -7.92
N LEU A 70 4.59 12.06 -7.30
CA LEU A 70 4.47 10.77 -7.98
C LEU A 70 3.18 10.02 -7.63
N ASP A 71 2.28 10.62 -6.84
CA ASP A 71 1.17 9.92 -6.19
C ASP A 71 1.64 8.64 -5.48
N VAL A 72 2.75 8.66 -4.73
CA VAL A 72 3.26 7.47 -4.02
C VAL A 72 3.16 7.67 -2.52
N ASP A 73 2.51 6.73 -1.86
CA ASP A 73 2.43 6.63 -0.42
C ASP A 73 3.34 5.47 0.06
N ILE A 74 4.20 5.74 1.04
CA ILE A 74 5.15 4.77 1.56
C ILE A 74 4.47 4.04 2.71
N LYS A 75 4.69 2.72 2.78
CA LYS A 75 4.15 1.88 3.84
C LYS A 75 5.22 0.97 4.36
N VAL A 76 5.40 1.00 5.68
CA VAL A 76 6.40 0.18 6.35
C VAL A 76 5.69 -0.74 7.33
N THR A 77 5.97 -2.04 7.25
CA THR A 77 5.26 -3.04 8.06
C THR A 77 6.14 -4.23 8.41
N SER A 78 5.80 -4.93 9.49
CA SER A 78 6.51 -6.14 9.89
C SER A 78 6.04 -7.35 9.08
N ILE A 79 6.96 -8.26 8.74
CA ILE A 79 6.64 -9.54 8.12
C ILE A 79 5.74 -10.42 9.01
N LYS A 80 5.79 -10.25 10.34
CA LYS A 80 4.97 -11.01 11.29
C LYS A 80 3.49 -10.65 11.18
N GLN A 81 3.19 -9.40 10.81
CA GLN A 81 1.84 -8.91 10.60
C GLN A 81 1.84 -7.81 9.53
N PRO A 82 1.90 -8.18 8.23
CA PRO A 82 2.12 -7.25 7.14
C PRO A 82 0.85 -6.46 6.84
N GLN A 83 0.56 -5.49 7.69
CA GLN A 83 -0.57 -4.59 7.57
C GLN A 83 -0.22 -3.18 8.05
N SER A 84 -1.02 -2.21 7.63
CA SER A 84 -1.01 -0.86 8.19
C SER A 84 -2.44 -0.33 8.31
N SER A 85 -2.62 0.70 9.15
CA SER A 85 -3.82 1.52 9.08
C SER A 85 -3.88 2.27 7.74
N CYS A 86 -5.09 2.55 7.28
CA CYS A 86 -5.34 3.35 6.09
C CYS A 86 -6.39 4.41 6.41
N PRO A 87 -6.20 5.67 5.97
CA PRO A 87 -7.22 6.72 6.04
C PRO A 87 -8.26 6.48 4.93
N PHE A 88 -8.87 5.31 4.90
CA PHE A 88 -9.83 4.93 3.90
C PHE A 88 -11.18 5.61 4.16
N GLN A 89 -11.82 6.14 3.12
CA GLN A 89 -12.94 7.08 3.28
C GLN A 89 -14.25 6.59 2.64
N SER A 90 -14.25 5.61 1.72
CA SER A 90 -15.49 5.22 1.01
C SER A 90 -15.45 3.83 0.34
N ALA A 91 -16.58 3.13 0.25
CA ALA A 91 -16.68 1.86 -0.48
C ALA A 91 -16.15 1.94 -1.93
N THR A 92 -16.27 3.11 -2.57
CA THR A 92 -15.72 3.40 -3.89
C THR A 92 -14.21 3.11 -3.97
N GLN A 93 -13.42 3.52 -2.98
CA GLN A 93 -11.98 3.23 -2.94
C GLN A 93 -11.70 1.72 -2.79
N LYS A 94 -12.66 0.96 -2.25
CA LYS A 94 -12.50 -0.49 -2.01
C LYS A 94 -12.58 -1.22 -3.35
N VAL A 95 -13.45 -0.70 -4.22
CA VAL A 95 -13.68 -1.22 -5.57
C VAL A 95 -12.63 -0.69 -6.55
N PHE A 96 -12.40 0.62 -6.58
CA PHE A 96 -11.56 1.26 -7.60
C PHE A 96 -10.10 1.47 -7.20
N GLY A 97 -9.75 1.21 -5.94
CA GLY A 97 -8.41 1.46 -5.39
C GLY A 97 -8.27 2.82 -4.72
N LEU A 98 -7.08 3.07 -4.19
CA LEU A 98 -6.77 4.20 -3.32
C LEU A 98 -6.62 5.53 -4.08
N GLY A 99 -6.37 5.47 -5.40
CA GLY A 99 -6.08 6.63 -6.24
C GLY A 99 -4.60 7.02 -6.33
N TYR A 100 -3.74 6.36 -5.54
CA TYR A 100 -2.30 6.54 -5.49
C TYR A 100 -1.58 5.19 -5.45
N HIS A 101 -0.29 5.20 -5.78
CA HIS A 101 0.61 4.06 -5.76
C HIS A 101 1.08 3.78 -4.33
N LEU A 102 1.49 2.53 -4.06
CA LEU A 102 2.09 2.17 -2.78
C LEU A 102 3.53 1.70 -2.98
N LEU A 103 4.45 2.20 -2.16
CA LEU A 103 5.77 1.61 -1.98
C LEU A 103 5.84 0.95 -0.60
N VAL A 104 5.83 -0.38 -0.57
CA VAL A 104 5.72 -1.16 0.66
C VAL A 104 7.06 -1.79 1.03
N PHE A 105 7.60 -1.39 2.18
CA PHE A 105 8.75 -2.00 2.84
C PHE A 105 8.27 -2.98 3.92
N VAL A 106 8.71 -4.24 3.82
CA VAL A 106 8.36 -5.29 4.78
C VAL A 106 9.62 -5.74 5.49
N TYR A 107 9.71 -5.45 6.79
CA TYR A 107 10.88 -5.76 7.61
C TYR A 107 10.67 -6.97 8.50
N ASP A 108 11.76 -7.66 8.82
CA ASP A 108 11.90 -8.45 10.04
C ASP A 108 12.89 -7.74 10.98
N LYS A 109 12.52 -7.60 12.25
CA LYS A 109 13.29 -6.82 13.21
C LYS A 109 14.05 -7.74 14.15
N TYR A 110 15.32 -7.42 14.33
CA TYR A 110 16.25 -8.10 15.23
C TYR A 110 16.87 -7.08 16.17
N ASP A 111 17.06 -7.45 17.44
CA ASP A 111 17.79 -6.64 18.42
C ASP A 111 19.06 -7.39 18.82
N ASP A 112 20.18 -6.66 18.83
CA ASP A 112 21.46 -7.11 19.39
C ASP A 112 21.58 -6.60 20.83
N LEU A 113 21.60 -7.52 21.79
CA LEU A 113 21.65 -7.20 23.22
C LEU A 113 23.01 -6.64 23.66
N ASP A 114 24.10 -7.10 23.04
CA ASP A 114 25.46 -6.75 23.43
C ASP A 114 25.82 -5.35 22.92
N GLN A 115 25.46 -5.07 21.66
CA GLN A 115 25.70 -3.76 21.03
C GLN A 115 24.58 -2.75 21.33
N ARG A 116 23.44 -3.21 21.84
CA ARG A 116 22.23 -2.39 22.10
C ARG A 116 21.77 -1.67 20.84
N THR A 117 21.66 -2.41 19.74
CA THR A 117 21.21 -1.92 18.43
C THR A 117 20.02 -2.72 17.92
N GLY A 118 19.15 -2.06 17.15
CA GLY A 118 18.07 -2.71 16.40
C GLY A 118 18.35 -2.68 14.91
N ARG A 119 18.06 -3.77 14.22
CA ARG A 119 18.24 -3.90 12.76
C ARG A 119 16.95 -4.33 12.09
N LEU A 120 16.68 -3.76 10.91
CA LEU A 120 15.51 -4.07 10.10
C LEU A 120 15.95 -4.80 8.82
N ASP A 121 15.86 -6.13 8.79
CA ASP A 121 16.06 -6.87 7.54
C ASP A 121 14.84 -6.67 6.64
N LEU A 122 14.98 -5.92 5.55
CA LEU A 122 13.88 -5.55 4.65
C LEU A 122 13.53 -6.69 3.69
N ARG A 123 12.99 -7.78 4.23
CA ARG A 123 12.65 -9.04 3.53
C ARG A 123 11.96 -8.85 2.18
N HIS A 124 11.05 -7.88 2.08
CA HIS A 124 10.38 -7.56 0.82
C HIS A 124 10.29 -6.06 0.61
N THR A 125 10.51 -5.64 -0.64
CA THR A 125 10.17 -4.29 -1.10
C THR A 125 9.32 -4.41 -2.35
N VAL A 126 8.12 -3.83 -2.32
CA VAL A 126 7.12 -4.01 -3.38
C VAL A 126 6.54 -2.66 -3.78
N PHE A 127 6.54 -2.36 -5.07
CA PHE A 127 5.80 -1.24 -5.63
C PHE A 127 4.47 -1.73 -6.20
N VAL A 128 3.37 -1.07 -5.83
CA VAL A 128 2.01 -1.38 -6.27
C VAL A 128 1.48 -0.20 -7.05
N ASP A 129 1.14 -0.45 -8.30
CA ASP A 129 0.48 0.52 -9.15
C ASP A 129 -0.91 0.87 -8.62
N LYS A 130 -1.30 2.15 -8.72
CA LYS A 130 -2.61 2.62 -8.24
C LYS A 130 -3.78 1.84 -8.80
N SER A 131 -3.68 1.32 -10.02
CA SER A 131 -4.70 0.45 -10.65
C SER A 131 -4.88 -0.92 -9.97
N ARG A 132 -3.96 -1.33 -9.10
CA ARG A 132 -3.98 -2.62 -8.38
C ARG A 132 -4.29 -2.48 -6.89
N THR A 133 -4.57 -1.27 -6.42
CA THR A 133 -4.79 -0.99 -4.98
C THR A 133 -6.23 -1.25 -4.50
N GLY A 134 -7.12 -1.77 -5.34
CA GLY A 134 -8.45 -2.21 -4.91
C GLY A 134 -8.41 -3.45 -4.01
N ASP A 135 -9.52 -3.73 -3.32
CA ASP A 135 -9.69 -4.95 -2.54
C ASP A 135 -9.86 -6.16 -3.46
N PHE A 136 -9.03 -7.18 -3.25
CA PHE A 136 -8.96 -8.35 -4.12
C PHE A 136 -10.30 -9.10 -4.18
N GLN A 137 -10.92 -9.38 -3.03
CA GLN A 137 -12.14 -10.19 -2.98
C GLN A 137 -13.34 -9.41 -3.53
N THR A 138 -13.43 -8.11 -3.22
CA THR A 138 -14.52 -7.25 -3.68
C THR A 138 -14.45 -7.07 -5.20
N THR A 139 -13.29 -6.70 -5.73
CA THR A 139 -13.10 -6.55 -7.18
C THR A 139 -13.27 -7.87 -7.93
N ARG A 140 -12.81 -8.99 -7.36
CA ARG A 140 -13.01 -10.31 -7.95
C ARG A 140 -14.48 -10.67 -8.07
N GLY A 141 -15.25 -10.50 -6.98
CA GLY A 141 -16.68 -10.80 -6.99
C GLY A 141 -17.47 -9.94 -7.98
N ILE A 142 -17.17 -8.65 -8.04
CA ILE A 142 -17.77 -7.74 -9.03
C ILE A 142 -17.46 -8.19 -10.46
N LEU A 143 -16.18 -8.47 -10.76
CA LEU A 143 -15.77 -8.92 -12.09
C LEU A 143 -16.42 -10.25 -12.47
N ASP A 144 -16.56 -11.17 -11.51
CA ASP A 144 -17.21 -12.47 -11.74
C ASP A 144 -18.73 -12.32 -12.01
N ILE A 145 -19.41 -11.32 -11.41
CA ILE A 145 -20.80 -10.98 -11.72
C ILE A 145 -20.92 -10.43 -13.14
N LEU A 146 -20.07 -9.46 -13.49
CA LEU A 146 -20.05 -8.85 -14.83
C LEU A 146 -19.76 -9.89 -15.92
N ASN A 147 -18.85 -10.83 -15.67
CA ASN A 147 -18.53 -11.93 -16.59
C ASN A 147 -19.68 -12.92 -16.82
N ARG A 148 -20.72 -12.89 -15.99
CA ARG A 148 -21.91 -13.73 -16.10
C ARG A 148 -23.13 -12.94 -16.58
N ASP A 149 -22.90 -11.79 -17.21
CA ASP A 149 -23.94 -10.85 -17.67
C ASP A 149 -24.85 -10.36 -16.54
N GLY A 150 -24.31 -10.27 -15.32
CA GLY A 150 -25.02 -9.75 -14.16
C GLY A 150 -25.38 -8.28 -14.34
N ASN A 151 -26.55 -7.90 -13.83
CA ASN A 151 -27.11 -6.56 -13.97
C ASN A 151 -26.85 -5.70 -12.72
N LYS A 152 -27.42 -4.49 -12.70
CA LYS A 152 -27.30 -3.56 -11.58
C LYS A 152 -27.75 -4.16 -10.25
N ASP A 153 -28.88 -4.87 -10.24
CA ASP A 153 -29.46 -5.42 -9.02
C ASP A 153 -28.55 -6.51 -8.43
N ASP A 154 -27.90 -7.32 -9.27
CA ASP A 154 -26.91 -8.31 -8.84
C ASP A 154 -25.70 -7.66 -8.15
N ILE A 155 -25.22 -6.53 -8.70
CA ILE A 155 -24.09 -5.78 -8.12
C ILE A 155 -24.51 -5.12 -6.81
N VAL A 156 -25.70 -4.52 -6.74
CA VAL A 156 -26.22 -3.93 -5.49
C VAL A 156 -26.37 -5.00 -4.41
N ALA A 157 -26.94 -6.16 -4.75
CA ALA A 157 -27.07 -7.29 -3.84
C ALA A 157 -25.70 -7.73 -3.30
N PHE A 158 -24.70 -7.84 -4.17
CA PHE A 158 -23.32 -8.17 -3.76
C PHE A 158 -22.72 -7.11 -2.84
N ILE A 159 -22.86 -5.81 -3.15
CA ILE A 159 -22.35 -4.70 -2.32
C ILE A 159 -22.93 -4.79 -0.90
N MET A 160 -24.23 -5.07 -0.79
CA MET A 160 -24.93 -5.21 0.49
C MET A 160 -24.51 -6.46 1.25
N GLU A 161 -24.44 -7.61 0.59
CA GLU A 161 -24.00 -8.87 1.20
C GLU A 161 -22.58 -8.74 1.77
N ARG A 162 -21.70 -8.03 1.05
CA ARG A 162 -20.32 -7.77 1.47
C ARG A 162 -20.21 -6.72 2.58
N ASN A 163 -21.33 -6.14 3.04
CA ASN A 163 -21.40 -5.12 4.07
C ASN A 163 -20.40 -3.97 3.81
N LEU A 164 -20.39 -3.47 2.57
CA LEU A 164 -19.60 -2.28 2.26
C LEU A 164 -20.19 -1.07 2.99
N PRO A 165 -19.38 -0.07 3.39
CA PRO A 165 -19.84 1.10 4.16
C PRO A 165 -20.60 2.08 3.26
N VAL A 166 -21.71 1.66 2.68
CA VAL A 166 -22.59 2.46 1.83
C VAL A 166 -24.04 2.21 2.22
N ASP A 167 -24.86 3.25 2.10
CA ASP A 167 -26.31 3.12 2.18
C ASP A 167 -26.89 2.61 0.84
N GLU A 168 -28.20 2.40 0.79
CA GLU A 168 -28.89 1.91 -0.40
C GLU A 168 -28.69 2.81 -1.62
N ILE A 169 -28.70 4.13 -1.41
CA ILE A 169 -28.49 5.12 -2.47
C ILE A 169 -27.06 5.04 -2.99
N GLY A 170 -26.07 5.04 -2.10
CA GLY A 170 -24.65 4.94 -2.44
C GLY A 170 -24.29 3.61 -3.09
N ALA A 171 -24.92 2.50 -2.67
CA ALA A 171 -24.74 1.20 -3.32
C ALA A 171 -25.28 1.19 -4.75
N SER A 172 -26.46 1.79 -4.98
CA SER A 172 -27.05 1.95 -6.31
C SER A 172 -26.16 2.80 -7.23
N GLN A 173 -25.64 3.93 -6.74
CA GLN A 173 -24.71 4.78 -7.48
C GLN A 173 -23.37 4.09 -7.76
N LEU A 174 -22.85 3.33 -6.80
CA LEU A 174 -21.64 2.55 -6.98
C LEU A 174 -21.83 1.45 -8.04
N ALA A 175 -22.98 0.80 -8.06
CA ALA A 175 -23.33 -0.20 -9.06
C ALA A 175 -23.43 0.40 -10.48
N ASP A 176 -24.07 1.57 -10.63
CA ASP A 176 -24.09 2.30 -11.90
C ASP A 176 -22.67 2.58 -12.40
N ARG A 177 -21.81 3.10 -11.53
CA ARG A 177 -20.40 3.38 -11.87
C ARG A 177 -19.61 2.12 -12.23
N ILE A 178 -19.86 1.00 -11.57
CA ILE A 178 -19.22 -0.29 -11.89
C ILE A 178 -19.62 -0.76 -13.29
N LEU A 179 -20.89 -0.60 -13.68
CA LEU A 179 -21.36 -0.97 -15.02
C LEU A 179 -20.79 -0.06 -16.11
N GLU A 180 -20.70 1.25 -15.84
CA GLU A 180 -20.11 2.23 -16.77
C GLU A 180 -18.60 2.03 -16.92
N SER A 181 -17.91 1.73 -15.82
CA SER A 181 -16.46 1.59 -15.77
C SER A 181 -16.09 0.43 -14.83
N PRO A 182 -15.99 -0.80 -15.37
CA PRO A 182 -15.61 -1.95 -14.56
C PRO A 182 -14.26 -1.76 -13.86
N PRO A 183 -14.13 -2.14 -12.58
CA PRO A 183 -12.88 -1.97 -11.84
C PRO A 183 -11.80 -2.91 -12.35
N ASN A 184 -10.54 -2.53 -12.16
CA ASN A 184 -9.44 -3.48 -12.28
C ASN A 184 -9.43 -4.47 -11.11
N GLN A 185 -8.92 -5.69 -11.34
CA GLN A 185 -8.63 -6.61 -10.25
C GLN A 185 -7.62 -5.97 -9.29
N GLY A 186 -8.06 -5.70 -8.08
CA GLY A 186 -7.23 -5.23 -6.98
C GLY A 186 -6.49 -6.39 -6.32
N TYR A 187 -5.43 -6.09 -5.56
CA TYR A 187 -4.59 -7.09 -4.90
C TYR A 187 -4.34 -6.82 -3.42
N LEU A 188 -4.84 -5.70 -2.89
CA LEU A 188 -4.85 -5.49 -1.45
C LEU A 188 -5.98 -6.31 -0.82
N THR A 189 -5.81 -6.69 0.44
CA THR A 189 -6.93 -7.11 1.27
C THR A 189 -7.26 -5.96 2.20
N ILE A 190 -8.50 -5.49 2.14
CA ILE A 190 -8.96 -4.31 2.87
C ILE A 190 -10.01 -4.76 3.89
N SER A 191 -9.76 -4.53 5.18
CA SER A 191 -10.70 -4.94 6.23
C SER A 191 -11.95 -4.05 6.29
N ASN A 192 -13.14 -4.64 6.47
CA ASN A 192 -14.36 -3.92 6.83
C ASN A 192 -14.38 -3.72 8.35
N ALA A 193 -13.72 -2.69 8.87
CA ALA A 193 -13.68 -2.36 10.29
C ALA A 193 -13.80 -0.84 10.50
N LEU A 194 -14.12 -0.40 11.73
CA LEU A 194 -14.17 1.01 12.12
C LEU A 194 -12.89 1.80 11.76
N GLN A 195 -11.75 1.10 11.69
CA GLN A 195 -10.49 1.62 11.16
C GLN A 195 -9.96 0.63 10.13
N TRP A 196 -10.01 1.05 8.87
CA TRP A 196 -9.63 0.24 7.72
C TRP A 196 -8.14 -0.08 7.77
N ARG A 197 -7.80 -1.34 7.52
CA ARG A 197 -6.41 -1.79 7.40
C ARG A 197 -6.17 -2.38 6.03
N LEU A 198 -5.02 -2.03 5.46
CA LEU A 198 -4.48 -2.69 4.27
C LEU A 198 -3.65 -3.86 4.75
N GLN A 199 -3.88 -5.04 4.19
CA GLN A 199 -3.02 -6.20 4.39
C GLN A 199 -2.27 -6.49 3.10
N TYR A 200 -0.97 -6.75 3.24
CA TYR A 200 -0.04 -6.79 2.12
C TYR A 200 0.38 -8.21 1.72
N SER A 201 -0.05 -9.25 2.45
CA SER A 201 0.36 -10.63 2.18
C SER A 201 0.17 -11.04 0.71
N ARG A 202 -0.93 -10.61 0.10
CA ARG A 202 -1.23 -10.93 -1.31
C ARG A 202 -0.32 -10.19 -2.28
N ILE A 203 -0.06 -8.90 -2.10
CA ILE A 203 0.86 -8.16 -2.98
C ILE A 203 2.28 -8.70 -2.87
N ILE A 204 2.71 -9.12 -1.68
CA ILE A 204 4.02 -9.74 -1.46
C ILE A 204 4.12 -11.06 -2.25
N GLN A 205 3.10 -11.91 -2.19
CA GLN A 205 3.06 -13.18 -2.91
C GLN A 205 2.99 -13.03 -4.43
N GLN A 206 2.33 -11.97 -4.93
CA GLN A 206 2.07 -11.75 -6.35
C GLN A 206 3.07 -10.79 -7.02
N ALA A 207 4.04 -10.27 -6.26
CA ALA A 207 5.03 -9.33 -6.75
C ALA A 207 5.90 -9.98 -7.84
N GLY A 208 6.03 -9.29 -8.98
CA GLY A 208 6.75 -9.77 -10.17
C GLY A 208 5.97 -10.75 -11.05
N ILE A 209 4.79 -11.22 -10.61
CA ILE A 209 3.91 -12.09 -11.40
C ILE A 209 2.83 -11.26 -12.10
N ILE A 210 2.26 -10.28 -11.40
CA ILE A 210 1.15 -9.48 -11.88
C ILE A 210 1.64 -8.13 -12.41
N PRO A 211 1.23 -7.71 -13.63
CA PRO A 211 1.51 -6.37 -14.13
C PRO A 211 0.98 -5.28 -13.19
N GLY A 212 1.86 -4.37 -12.81
CA GLY A 212 1.58 -3.31 -11.83
C GLY A 212 1.88 -3.71 -10.37
N ILE A 213 2.41 -4.90 -10.09
CA ILE A 213 2.95 -5.26 -8.78
C ILE A 213 4.41 -5.65 -8.96
N ILE A 214 5.29 -4.70 -8.74
CA ILE A 214 6.72 -4.83 -9.03
C ILE A 214 7.42 -5.32 -7.77
N LYS A 215 8.10 -6.47 -7.88
CA LYS A 215 9.04 -6.93 -6.85
C LYS A 215 10.33 -6.14 -7.00
N ILE A 216 10.65 -5.34 -5.98
CA ILE A 216 11.91 -4.58 -5.90
C ILE A 216 12.96 -5.42 -5.18
N ARG A 217 12.58 -6.08 -4.08
CA ARG A 217 13.42 -7.02 -3.29
C ARG A 217 12.58 -8.21 -2.82
#